data_AF-A0A0G0T4R2-F1
#
_entry.id   AF-A0A0G0T4R2-F1
#
_cell.length_a   1.000
_cell.length_b   1.000
_cell.length_c   1.000
_cell.angle_alpha   90.00
_cell.angle_beta   90.00
_cell.angle_gamma   90.00
#
_symmetry.space_group_name_H-M   'P 1'
#
loop_
_entity.id
_entity.type
_entity.pdbx_description
1 polymer ?
#
loop_
_entity_poly.entity_id
_entity_poly.type
_entity_poly.pdbx_seq_one_letter_code
_entity_poly.pdbx_strand_id
1 'polypeptide(L)'
;ELGEEGCLSVPGVFGQVNRYKSVDCQFIDENGQKNLIKANKMMARVIQHEIDHLDGILFIDKLEPGSKSSDRKTERPAVKK
;
A
#
# COMPACT_ATOMS: atom_id res chain seq x y z
N GLU A 1 0.88 11.83 6.30
CA GLU A 1 -0.56 12.08 6.15
C GLU A 1 -1.28 10.78 6.41
N LEU A 2 -2.35 10.90 7.18
CA LEU A 2 -3.22 9.80 7.49
C LEU A 2 -4.15 9.52 6.30
N GLY A 3 -4.40 8.25 6.03
CA GLY A 3 -5.26 7.82 4.93
C GLY A 3 -5.53 6.32 4.97
N GLU A 4 -6.65 5.91 4.37
CA GLU A 4 -7.06 4.50 4.32
C GLU A 4 -6.19 3.71 3.34
N GLU A 5 -5.72 2.55 3.76
CA GLU A 5 -5.08 1.54 2.93
C GLU A 5 -5.86 0.21 3.02
N GLY A 6 -5.75 -0.56 1.94
CA GLY A 6 -6.08 -1.97 1.88
C GLY A 6 -5.05 -2.66 0.99
N CYS A 7 -4.94 -3.98 1.08
CA CYS A 7 -3.98 -4.76 0.31
C CYS A 7 -4.65 -6.03 -0.25
N LEU A 8 -4.32 -6.41 -1.49
CA LEU A 8 -4.82 -7.65 -2.09
C LEU A 8 -4.32 -8.90 -1.35
N SER A 9 -3.16 -8.80 -0.69
CA SER A 9 -2.61 -9.86 0.15
C SER A 9 -3.35 -10.03 1.49
N VAL A 10 -4.14 -9.04 1.90
CA VAL A 10 -4.97 -9.07 3.13
C VAL A 10 -6.41 -8.71 2.77
N PRO A 11 -7.13 -9.61 2.08
CA PRO A 11 -8.43 -9.31 1.51
C PRO A 11 -9.47 -8.97 2.58
N GLY A 12 -10.30 -7.96 2.31
CA GLY A 12 -11.39 -7.53 3.18
C GLY A 12 -10.99 -6.62 4.35
N VAL A 13 -9.69 -6.37 4.54
CA VAL A 13 -9.19 -5.52 5.63
C VAL A 13 -8.82 -4.14 5.09
N PHE A 14 -9.30 -3.11 5.79
CA PHE A 14 -8.96 -1.72 5.53
C PHE A 14 -8.58 -1.03 6.86
N GLY A 15 -7.75 -0.01 6.79
CA GLY A 15 -7.40 0.78 7.97
C GLY A 15 -6.54 1.99 7.66
N GLN A 16 -6.39 2.87 8.66
CA GLN A 16 -5.69 4.15 8.47
C GLN A 16 -4.20 3.96 8.73
N VAL A 17 -3.37 4.38 7.78
CA VAL A 17 -1.92 4.33 7.87
C VAL A 17 -1.36 5.72 7.62
N ASN A 18 -0.43 6.16 8.47
CA ASN A 18 0.29 7.40 8.26
C ASN A 18 1.48 7.19 7.30
N ARG A 19 1.53 7.97 6.22
CA ARG A 19 2.56 7.90 5.17
C ARG A 19 3.20 9.26 4.92
N TYR A 20 4.41 9.32 4.37
CA TYR A 20 4.95 10.59 3.88
C TYR A 20 4.10 11.13 2.72
N LYS A 21 3.83 12.45 2.70
CA LYS A 21 3.02 13.12 1.65
C LYS A 21 3.72 13.15 0.29
N SER A 22 5.04 13.14 0.32
CA SER A 22 5.90 13.17 -0.86
C SER A 22 7.13 12.33 -0.58
N VAL A 23 7.62 11.64 -1.61
CA VAL A 23 8.84 10.81 -1.57
C VAL A 23 9.60 10.97 -2.87
N ASP A 24 10.92 10.89 -2.78
CA ASP A 24 11.81 10.77 -3.93
C ASP A 24 12.31 9.32 -3.95
N CYS A 25 11.90 8.54 -4.95
CA CYS A 25 12.18 7.11 -5.03
C CYS A 25 13.12 6.80 -6.20
N GLN A 26 14.22 6.10 -5.92
CA GLN A 26 15.13 5.57 -6.94
C GLN A 26 14.75 4.14 -7.26
N PHE A 27 14.70 3.80 -8.54
CA PHE A 27 14.38 2.45 -8.99
C PHE A 27 15.13 2.10 -10.28
N ILE A 28 15.15 0.81 -10.60
CA ILE A 28 15.65 0.29 -11.87
C ILE A 28 14.44 -0.15 -12.68
N ASP A 29 14.34 0.31 -13.93
CA ASP A 29 13.25 -0.09 -14.82
C ASP A 29 13.48 -1.48 -15.44
N GLU A 30 12.52 -1.97 -16.23
CA GLU A 30 12.57 -3.27 -16.88
C GLU A 30 13.74 -3.41 -17.90
N ASN A 31 14.34 -2.29 -18.31
CA ASN A 31 15.49 -2.24 -19.22
C ASN A 31 16.83 -2.13 -18.46
N GLY A 32 16.80 -2.14 -17.12
CA GLY A 32 18.01 -2.03 -16.29
C GLY A 32 18.50 -0.59 -16.08
N GLN A 33 17.71 0.43 -16.47
CA GLN A 33 18.13 1.82 -16.33
C GLN A 33 17.74 2.39 -14.97
N LYS A 34 18.66 3.19 -14.38
CA LYS A 34 18.42 3.86 -13.10
C LYS A 34 17.55 5.10 -13.33
N ASN A 35 16.46 5.19 -12.57
CA ASN A 35 15.50 6.27 -12.63
C ASN A 35 15.25 6.87 -11.24
N LEU A 36 14.80 8.13 -11.21
CA LEU A 36 14.36 8.82 -10.01
C LEU A 36 12.95 9.37 -10.26
N ILE A 37 12.00 9.01 -9.41
CA ILE A 37 10.64 9.56 -9.43
C ILE A 37 10.37 10.40 -8.18
N LYS A 38 9.89 11.62 -8.39
CA LYS A 38 9.34 12.47 -7.32
C LYS A 38 7.84 12.28 -7.27
N ALA A 39 7.36 11.58 -6.24
CA ALA A 39 5.95 11.25 -6.09
C ALA A 39 5.32 12.06 -4.96
N ASN A 40 4.03 12.34 -5.09
CA ASN A 40 3.24 13.03 -4.07
C ASN A 40 1.85 12.39 -3.92
N LYS A 41 1.17 12.70 -2.82
CA LYS A 41 -0.20 12.27 -2.50
C LYS A 41 -0.34 10.75 -2.64
N MET A 42 -1.30 10.28 -3.43
CA MET A 42 -1.60 8.87 -3.62
C MET A 42 -0.40 8.08 -4.17
N MET A 43 0.36 8.65 -5.12
CA MET A 43 1.51 7.95 -5.69
C MET A 43 2.62 7.73 -4.65
N ALA A 44 2.86 8.72 -3.80
CA ALA A 44 3.81 8.58 -2.70
C ALA A 44 3.37 7.47 -1.73
N ARG A 45 2.07 7.39 -1.42
CA ARG A 45 1.50 6.35 -0.56
C ARG A 45 1.67 4.95 -1.16
N VAL A 46 1.30 4.77 -2.44
CA VAL A 46 1.43 3.47 -3.12
C VAL A 46 2.88 3.01 -3.16
N ILE A 47 3.82 3.90 -3.52
CA ILE A 47 5.25 3.55 -3.53
C ILE A 47 5.71 3.07 -2.15
N GLN A 48 5.35 3.79 -1.08
CA GLN A 48 5.69 3.37 0.29
C GLN A 48 5.05 2.02 0.67
N HIS A 49 3.82 1.74 0.22
CA HIS A 49 3.15 0.46 0.45
C HIS A 49 3.86 -0.71 -0.24
N GLU A 50 4.20 -0.55 -1.52
CA GLU A 50 4.86 -1.62 -2.27
C GLU A 50 6.32 -1.82 -1.83
N ILE A 51 7.01 -0.76 -1.40
CA ILE A 51 8.36 -0.90 -0.82
C ILE A 51 8.31 -1.69 0.48
N ASP A 52 7.32 -1.45 1.35
CA ASP A 52 7.16 -2.23 2.59
C ASP A 52 7.04 -3.73 2.31
N HIS A 53 6.38 -4.12 1.22
CA HIS A 53 6.30 -5.52 0.80
C HIS A 53 7.67 -6.13 0.48
N LEU A 54 8.63 -5.35 -0.03
CA LEU A 54 9.99 -5.83 -0.29
C LEU A 54 10.74 -6.15 1.02
N ASP A 55 10.38 -5.46 2.10
CA ASP A 55 10.92 -5.68 3.44
C ASP A 55 10.06 -6.65 4.28
N GLY A 56 9.03 -7.26 3.68
CA GLY A 56 8.11 -8.18 4.37
C GLY A 56 7.18 -7.51 5.38
N ILE A 57 6.99 -6.19 5.28
CA ILE A 57 6.12 -5.42 6.16
C ILE A 57 4.75 -5.24 5.48
N LEU A 58 3.66 -5.52 6.21
CA LEU A 58 2.30 -5.30 5.72
C LEU A 58 1.74 -4.00 6.30
N PHE A 59 0.78 -3.40 5.58
CA PHE A 59 0.12 -2.18 6.09
C PHE A 59 -0.58 -2.39 7.44
N ILE A 60 -1.02 -3.62 7.74
CA ILE A 60 -1.64 -3.99 9.02
C ILE A 60 -0.69 -3.83 10.22
N ASP A 61 0.62 -3.90 9.99
CA ASP A 61 1.66 -3.71 11.00
C ASP A 61 1.87 -2.22 11.32
N LYS A 62 1.38 -1.32 10.46
CA LYS A 62 1.53 0.15 10.55
C LYS A 62 0.20 0.87 10.78
N LEU A 63 -0.84 0.15 11.18
CA LEU A 63 -2.15 0.76 11.45
C LEU A 63 -2.06 1.73 12.62
N GLU A 64 -2.66 2.90 12.45
CA GLU A 64 -2.83 3.83 13.56
C GLU A 64 -3.72 3.20 14.64
N PRO A 65 -3.46 3.49 15.93
CA PRO A 65 -4.30 3.01 17.02
C PRO A 65 -5.78 3.36 16.79
N GLY A 66 -6.66 2.36 16.91
CA GLY A 66 -8.10 2.53 16.69
C GLY A 66 -8.55 2.52 15.23
N SER A 67 -7.62 2.39 14.27
CA SER A 67 -7.95 2.30 12.85
C SER A 67 -8.21 0.84 12.42
N LYS A 68 -9.45 0.39 12.62
CA LYS A 68 -9.95 -0.82 11.98
C LYS A 68 -11.20 -0.42 11.22
N SER A 69 -11.11 -0.25 9.90
CA SER A 69 -12.32 -0.19 9.08
C SER A 69 -12.70 -1.63 8.71
N SER A 70 -13.76 -2.06 9.38
CA SER A 70 -14.49 -3.32 9.28
C SER A 70 -14.58 -3.93 7.88
N ASP A 71 -14.68 -5.26 7.87
CA ASP A 71 -15.04 -6.14 6.76
C ASP A 71 -15.95 -5.47 5.72
N ARG A 72 -15.35 -4.95 4.65
CA ARG A 72 -16.09 -4.74 3.41
C ARG A 72 -16.30 -6.13 2.84
N LYS A 73 -17.41 -6.80 3.20
CA LYS A 73 -17.81 -8.11 2.67
C LYS A 73 -17.68 -8.06 1.15
N THR A 74 -16.58 -8.58 0.61
CA THR A 74 -16.45 -8.76 -0.82
C THR A 74 -17.20 -10.05 -1.11
N GLU A 75 -18.35 -9.92 -1.73
CA GLU A 75 -18.89 -11.00 -2.55
C GLU A 75 -17.80 -11.30 -3.60
N ARG A 76 -16.89 -12.23 -3.29
CA ARG A 76 -16.09 -12.88 -4.32
C ARG A 76 -17.07 -13.73 -5.12
N PRO A 77 -17.35 -13.46 -6.41
CA PRO A 77 -17.94 -14.51 -7.23
C PRO A 77 -16.93 -15.66 -7.17
N ALA A 78 -17.39 -16.82 -6.71
CA ALA A 78 -16.58 -18.02 -6.72
C ALA A 78 -16.04 -18.19 -8.15
N VAL A 79 -14.71 -18.11 -8.30
CA VAL A 79 -14.06 -18.56 -9.51
C VAL A 79 -14.32 -20.07 -9.54
N LYS A 80 -15.35 -20.48 -10.28
CA LYS A 80 -15.61 -21.89 -10.54
C LYS A 80 -14.39 -22.41 -11.30
N LYS A 81 -13.70 -23.39 -10.69
CA LYS A 81 -12.68 -24.20 -11.36
C LYS A 81 -13.28 -24.92 -12.56
#